data_AF-A0A8B8MF71-F1
#
_entry.id   AF-A0A8B8MF71-F1
#
_cell.length_a   1.000
_cell.length_b   1.000
_cell.length_c   1.000
_cell.angle_alpha   90.00
_cell.angle_beta   90.00
_cell.angle_gamma   90.00
#
_symmetry.space_group_name_H-M   'P 1'
#
loop_
_entity.id
_entity.type
_entity.pdbx_description
1 polymer ?
#
loop_
_entity_poly.entity_id
_entity_poly.type
_entity_poly.pdbx_seq_one_letter_code
_entity_poly.pdbx_strand_id
1 'polypeptide(L)'
;MRKQRKMGHITIVGTSLGNIESNLATMVEGKILDDKTAVAPRVGIIMGSDSDLPVMKSAAEILETFGVPHEVRIVSAHRTPELMFSYASSARERGIQVIIAGAGGAAHLPGMVAALTPLPVIGVPVRASTLDGLDSLLSIVQMPRGVPVATVAVNNATNAGLLAVRMLGVADDNLLSRMSQYQENQREDVLRKGNKLEKNGWESYLNNS
;
A
#
# COMPACT_ATOMS: atom_id res chain seq x y z
N MET A 1 6.42 -48.60 31.15
CA MET A 1 7.00 -47.33 30.64
C MET A 1 5.90 -46.29 30.56
N ARG A 2 6.01 -45.16 31.27
CA ARG A 2 5.06 -44.04 31.12
C ARG A 2 5.28 -43.38 29.75
N LYS A 3 4.23 -43.30 28.91
CA LYS A 3 4.22 -42.51 27.67
C LYS A 3 4.75 -41.11 27.98
N GLN A 4 5.71 -40.62 27.18
CA GLN A 4 6.27 -39.27 27.29
C GLN A 4 5.13 -38.25 27.43
N ARG A 5 5.16 -37.47 28.51
CA ARG A 5 4.26 -36.34 28.70
C ARG A 5 4.79 -35.20 27.83
N LYS A 6 3.94 -34.59 26.98
CA LYS A 6 4.28 -33.35 26.26
C LYS A 6 4.70 -32.30 27.30
N MET A 7 5.93 -31.79 27.20
CA MET A 7 6.58 -30.95 28.23
C MET A 7 6.23 -29.45 28.15
N GLY A 8 5.34 -29.05 27.24
CA GLY A 8 4.90 -27.66 27.08
C GLY A 8 4.49 -27.38 25.64
N HIS A 9 3.74 -26.31 25.43
CA HIS A 9 3.53 -25.72 24.11
C HIS A 9 3.91 -24.24 24.18
N ILE A 10 4.52 -23.72 23.12
CA ILE A 10 4.82 -22.30 22.96
C ILE A 10 3.91 -21.80 21.85
N THR A 11 3.13 -20.76 22.14
CA THR A 11 2.26 -20.11 21.15
C THR A 11 2.93 -18.82 20.71
N ILE A 12 3.28 -18.75 19.43
CA ILE A 12 3.83 -17.54 18.83
C ILE A 12 2.70 -16.84 18.08
N VAL A 13 2.47 -15.59 18.43
CA VAL A 13 1.49 -14.71 17.77
C VAL A 13 2.22 -13.64 16.99
N GLY A 14 1.68 -13.29 15.82
CA GLY A 14 2.27 -12.29 14.95
C GLY A 14 1.27 -11.81 13.92
N THR A 15 1.60 -10.71 13.27
CA THR A 15 0.71 -10.01 12.34
C THR A 15 0.60 -10.67 10.96
N SER A 16 1.50 -11.61 10.65
CA SER A 16 1.46 -12.45 9.45
C SER A 16 2.21 -13.78 9.69
N LEU A 17 1.92 -14.79 8.88
CA LEU A 17 2.63 -16.08 8.96
C LEU A 17 4.13 -15.91 8.72
N GLY A 18 4.53 -15.08 7.75
CA GLY A 18 5.94 -14.79 7.49
C GLY A 18 6.66 -14.10 8.66
N ASN A 19 5.98 -13.18 9.37
CA ASN A 19 6.53 -12.58 10.59
C ASN A 19 6.70 -13.62 11.71
N ILE A 20 5.73 -14.54 11.85
CA ILE A 20 5.79 -15.62 12.83
C ILE A 20 6.93 -16.58 12.49
N GLU A 21 7.08 -16.98 11.23
CA GLU A 21 8.13 -17.89 10.76
C GLU A 21 9.52 -17.28 10.96
N SER A 22 9.70 -16.01 10.62
CA SER A 22 10.96 -15.28 10.86
C SER A 22 11.29 -15.21 12.35
N ASN A 23 10.31 -14.86 13.20
CA ASN A 23 10.52 -14.78 14.65
C ASN A 23 10.80 -16.15 15.28
N LEU A 24 10.12 -17.20 14.81
CA LEU A 24 10.33 -18.58 15.25
C LEU A 24 11.72 -19.08 14.85
N ALA A 25 12.17 -18.81 13.62
CA ALA A 25 13.51 -19.17 13.15
C ALA A 25 14.60 -18.54 14.03
N THR A 26 14.46 -17.26 14.36
CA THR A 26 15.37 -16.56 15.28
C THR A 26 15.39 -17.19 16.68
N MET A 27 14.22 -17.56 17.22
CA MET A 27 14.09 -18.18 18.55
C MET A 27 14.65 -19.60 18.63
N VAL A 28 14.51 -20.40 17.56
CA VAL A 28 14.90 -21.83 17.55
C VAL A 28 16.37 -22.03 17.18
N GLU A 29 16.90 -21.24 16.24
CA GLU A 29 18.23 -21.49 15.67
C GLU A 29 19.35 -20.65 16.29
N GLY A 30 19.04 -19.65 17.12
CA GLY A 30 20.05 -18.79 17.75
C GLY A 30 20.91 -18.00 16.76
N LYS A 31 20.56 -18.01 15.47
CA LYS A 31 21.21 -17.20 14.44
C LYS A 31 20.65 -15.79 14.51
N ILE A 32 21.50 -14.85 14.90
CA ILE A 32 21.36 -13.47 14.47
C ILE A 32 21.60 -13.50 12.95
N LEU A 33 20.51 -13.59 12.19
CA LEU A 33 20.58 -13.37 10.75
C LEU A 33 21.00 -11.89 10.56
N ASP A 34 22.02 -11.67 9.73
CA ASP A 34 22.48 -10.34 9.33
C ASP A 34 21.29 -9.40 9.06
N ASP A 35 21.49 -8.12 9.42
CA ASP A 35 20.57 -6.97 9.56
C ASP A 35 19.76 -6.56 8.29
N LYS A 36 19.29 -7.54 7.53
CA LYS A 36 18.26 -7.43 6.49
C LYS A 36 17.43 -8.73 6.46
N THR A 37 16.86 -9.14 7.60
CA THR A 37 15.67 -10.00 7.53
C THR A 37 14.60 -9.19 6.81
N ALA A 38 14.42 -9.44 5.51
CA ALA A 38 13.48 -8.71 4.68
C ALA A 38 12.09 -8.86 5.31
N VAL A 39 11.64 -7.81 6.00
CA VAL A 39 10.31 -7.79 6.61
C VAL A 39 9.32 -8.04 5.48
N ALA A 40 8.54 -9.12 5.59
CA ALA A 40 7.63 -9.52 4.54
C ALA A 40 6.69 -8.35 4.20
N PRO A 41 6.58 -7.97 2.91
CA PRO A 41 5.80 -6.81 2.52
C PRO A 41 4.33 -7.01 2.90
N ARG A 42 3.74 -6.03 3.58
CA ARG A 42 2.30 -5.99 3.89
C ARG A 42 1.51 -5.34 2.77
N VAL A 43 2.13 -4.45 2.00
CA VAL A 43 1.50 -3.76 0.87
C VAL A 43 2.30 -3.98 -0.41
N GLY A 44 1.61 -4.32 -1.49
CA GLY A 44 2.20 -4.43 -2.82
C GLY A 44 1.87 -3.22 -3.66
N ILE A 45 2.86 -2.43 -4.07
CA ILE A 45 2.69 -1.35 -5.05
C ILE A 45 3.09 -1.88 -6.43
N ILE A 46 2.14 -1.96 -7.35
CA ILE A 46 2.37 -2.40 -8.72
C ILE A 46 1.96 -1.34 -9.72
N MET A 47 2.66 -1.32 -10.85
CA MET A 47 2.38 -0.38 -11.94
C MET A 47 2.62 -1.01 -13.31
N GLY A 48 1.87 -0.56 -14.32
CA GLY A 48 1.93 -1.13 -15.65
C GLY A 48 3.22 -0.80 -16.41
N SER A 49 3.87 0.31 -16.06
CA SER A 49 5.06 0.85 -16.72
C SER A 49 5.98 1.59 -15.74
N ASP A 50 7.27 1.68 -16.03
CA ASP A 50 8.22 2.50 -15.26
C ASP A 50 7.87 4.00 -15.31
N SER A 51 7.27 4.46 -16.41
CA SER A 51 6.72 5.82 -16.57
C SER A 51 5.64 6.18 -15.54
N ASP A 52 5.02 5.20 -14.88
CA ASP A 52 4.04 5.42 -13.82
C ASP A 52 4.72 5.70 -12.46
N LEU A 53 5.99 5.32 -12.30
CA LEU A 53 6.74 5.43 -11.04
C LEU A 53 6.79 6.84 -10.44
N PRO A 54 6.94 7.93 -11.22
CA PRO A 54 6.92 9.30 -10.67
C PRO A 54 5.63 9.65 -9.93
N VAL A 55 4.51 9.04 -10.32
CA VAL A 55 3.22 9.15 -9.63
C VAL A 55 3.17 8.17 -8.46
N MET A 56 3.46 6.90 -8.72
CA MET A 56 3.27 5.80 -7.76
C MET A 56 4.21 5.86 -6.55
N LYS A 57 5.37 6.51 -6.67
CA LYS A 57 6.32 6.66 -5.55
C LYS A 57 5.69 7.32 -4.31
N SER A 58 4.69 8.19 -4.49
CA SER A 58 4.05 8.86 -3.36
C SER A 58 3.20 7.93 -2.50
N ALA A 59 2.79 6.77 -3.03
CA ALA A 59 2.26 5.70 -2.18
C ALA A 59 3.36 5.10 -1.30
N ALA A 60 4.54 4.82 -1.86
CA ALA A 60 5.68 4.29 -1.12
C ALA A 60 6.14 5.25 -0.02
N GLU A 61 6.31 6.55 -0.33
CA GLU A 61 6.68 7.60 0.63
C GLU A 61 5.71 7.67 1.83
N ILE A 62 4.41 7.49 1.58
CA ILE A 62 3.42 7.39 2.67
C ILE A 62 3.61 6.11 3.49
N LEU A 63 3.76 4.95 2.85
CA LEU A 63 3.97 3.70 3.59
C LEU A 63 5.25 3.74 4.43
N GLU A 64 6.33 4.34 3.93
CA GLU A 64 7.57 4.61 4.69
C GLU A 64 7.31 5.50 5.91
N THR A 65 6.58 6.60 5.72
CA THR A 65 6.17 7.50 6.81
C THR A 65 5.38 6.79 7.90
N PHE A 66 4.60 5.77 7.53
CA PHE A 66 3.83 4.93 8.44
C PHE A 66 4.55 3.64 8.87
N GLY A 67 5.81 3.44 8.45
CA GLY A 67 6.58 2.24 8.78
C GLY A 67 5.92 0.94 8.33
N VAL A 68 5.18 0.98 7.22
CA VAL A 68 4.51 -0.20 6.64
C VAL A 68 5.45 -0.85 5.63
N PRO A 69 5.89 -2.10 5.86
CA PRO A 69 6.69 -2.85 4.91
C PRO A 69 5.95 -3.02 3.60
N HIS A 70 6.60 -2.72 2.48
CA HIS A 70 5.99 -2.76 1.17
C HIS A 70 7.00 -3.15 0.09
N GLU A 71 6.49 -3.54 -1.07
CA GLU A 71 7.28 -3.79 -2.27
C GLU A 71 6.78 -2.89 -3.41
N VAL A 72 7.67 -2.58 -4.36
CA VAL A 72 7.35 -1.84 -5.57
C VAL A 72 7.76 -2.68 -6.78
N ARG A 73 6.83 -2.94 -7.72
CA ARG A 73 7.11 -3.77 -8.91
C ARG A 73 6.45 -3.24 -10.17
N ILE A 74 7.06 -3.51 -11.32
CA ILE A 74 6.43 -3.30 -12.64
C ILE A 74 5.73 -4.60 -13.03
N VAL A 75 4.41 -4.53 -13.23
CA VAL A 75 3.53 -5.65 -13.57
C VAL A 75 2.54 -5.16 -14.62
N SER A 76 2.72 -5.56 -15.88
CA SER A 76 1.92 -5.05 -16.99
C SER A 76 0.79 -6.01 -17.34
N ALA A 77 -0.45 -5.58 -17.19
CA ALA A 77 -1.63 -6.38 -17.57
C ALA A 77 -1.65 -6.76 -19.06
N HIS A 78 -1.12 -5.89 -19.92
CA HIS A 78 -1.15 -6.11 -21.38
C HIS A 78 0.11 -6.79 -21.92
N ARG A 79 1.27 -6.56 -21.29
CA ARG A 79 2.58 -7.02 -21.81
C ARG A 79 3.11 -8.25 -21.08
N THR A 80 2.73 -8.45 -19.82
CA THR A 80 3.17 -9.58 -18.98
C THR A 80 1.99 -10.18 -18.20
N PRO A 81 0.91 -10.62 -18.87
CA PRO A 81 -0.31 -11.09 -18.20
C PRO A 81 -0.08 -12.29 -17.27
N GLU A 82 0.85 -13.19 -17.59
CA GLU A 82 1.22 -14.33 -16.73
C GLU A 82 1.92 -13.88 -15.44
N LEU A 83 2.76 -12.83 -15.52
CA LEU A 83 3.36 -12.21 -14.34
C LEU A 83 2.30 -11.54 -13.47
N MET A 84 1.35 -10.82 -14.08
CA MET A 84 0.23 -10.24 -13.35
C MET A 84 -0.61 -11.31 -12.65
N PHE A 85 -0.90 -12.41 -13.34
CA PHE A 85 -1.67 -13.52 -12.78
C PHE A 85 -0.95 -14.15 -11.58
N SER A 86 0.32 -14.51 -11.76
CA SER A 86 1.13 -15.11 -10.69
C SER A 86 1.34 -14.14 -9.52
N TYR A 87 1.51 -12.84 -9.77
CA TYR A 87 1.62 -11.83 -8.72
C TYR A 87 0.36 -11.77 -7.86
N ALA A 88 -0.82 -11.65 -8.50
CA ALA A 88 -2.10 -11.47 -7.80
C ALA A 88 -2.52 -12.72 -7.03
N SER A 89 -2.41 -13.89 -7.65
CA SER A 89 -2.81 -15.18 -7.05
C SER A 89 -1.94 -15.57 -5.85
N SER A 90 -0.63 -15.29 -5.89
CA SER A 90 0.30 -15.60 -4.79
C SER A 90 0.40 -14.50 -3.72
N ALA A 91 -0.18 -13.31 -3.93
CA ALA A 91 0.06 -12.14 -3.07
C ALA A 91 -0.24 -12.42 -1.58
N ARG A 92 -1.37 -13.06 -1.30
CA ARG A 92 -1.79 -13.39 0.08
C ARG A 92 -0.82 -14.34 0.77
N GLU A 93 -0.32 -15.35 0.04
CA GLU A 93 0.62 -16.34 0.57
C GLU A 93 1.96 -15.70 0.93
N ARG A 94 2.35 -14.65 0.19
CA ARG A 94 3.55 -13.84 0.48
C ARG A 94 3.38 -12.87 1.65
N GLY A 95 2.21 -12.81 2.28
CA GLY A 95 1.91 -11.92 3.40
C GLY A 95 1.38 -10.54 3.02
N ILE A 96 1.13 -10.28 1.73
CA ILE A 96 0.49 -9.03 1.28
C ILE A 96 -0.94 -9.00 1.81
N GLN A 97 -1.34 -7.84 2.32
CA GLN A 97 -2.66 -7.58 2.88
C GLN A 97 -3.44 -6.56 2.04
N VAL A 98 -2.76 -5.65 1.33
CA VAL A 98 -3.37 -4.65 0.44
C VAL A 98 -2.51 -4.52 -0.83
N ILE A 99 -3.14 -4.38 -1.99
CA ILE A 99 -2.43 -4.08 -3.24
C ILE A 99 -2.83 -2.67 -3.71
N ILE A 100 -1.84 -1.87 -4.07
CA ILE A 100 -2.00 -0.58 -4.74
C ILE A 100 -1.55 -0.75 -6.20
N ALA A 101 -2.46 -0.56 -7.15
CA ALA A 101 -2.19 -0.75 -8.56
C ALA A 101 -2.38 0.55 -9.35
N GLY A 102 -1.33 1.00 -10.04
CA GLY A 102 -1.34 2.17 -10.92
C GLY A 102 -1.37 1.79 -12.40
N ALA A 103 -2.23 2.44 -13.18
CA ALA A 103 -2.24 2.29 -14.64
C ALA A 103 -2.88 3.50 -15.33
N GLY A 104 -2.45 3.78 -16.56
CA GLY A 104 -2.96 4.86 -17.40
C GLY A 104 -3.65 4.38 -18.69
N GLY A 105 -4.52 5.22 -19.27
CA GLY A 105 -5.23 4.94 -20.51
C GLY A 105 -6.31 3.88 -20.33
N ALA A 106 -6.24 2.80 -21.12
CA ALA A 106 -7.01 1.57 -20.90
C ALA A 106 -6.47 0.81 -19.67
N ALA A 107 -6.73 1.35 -18.48
CA ALA A 107 -6.05 1.02 -17.23
C ALA A 107 -6.57 -0.27 -16.57
N HIS A 108 -6.30 -1.43 -17.19
CA HIS A 108 -6.85 -2.73 -16.76
C HIS A 108 -6.19 -3.37 -15.53
N LEU A 109 -4.98 -2.93 -15.17
CA LEU A 109 -4.19 -3.59 -14.11
C LEU A 109 -4.95 -3.74 -12.77
N PRO A 110 -5.58 -2.68 -12.20
CA PRO A 110 -6.24 -2.82 -10.90
C PRO A 110 -7.41 -3.79 -10.93
N GLY A 111 -8.27 -3.72 -11.95
CA GLY A 111 -9.44 -4.58 -12.09
C GLY A 111 -9.07 -6.05 -12.31
N MET A 112 -8.06 -6.32 -13.17
CA MET A 112 -7.59 -7.68 -13.42
C MET A 112 -6.92 -8.31 -12.20
N VAL A 113 -6.17 -7.53 -11.43
CA VAL A 113 -5.58 -8.01 -10.17
C VAL A 113 -6.65 -8.31 -9.14
N ALA A 114 -7.67 -7.44 -8.99
CA ALA A 114 -8.80 -7.67 -8.10
C ALA A 114 -9.60 -8.93 -8.46
N ALA A 115 -9.66 -9.30 -9.75
CA ALA A 115 -10.34 -10.52 -10.19
C ALA A 115 -9.59 -11.81 -9.78
N LEU A 116 -8.31 -11.71 -9.40
CA LEU A 116 -7.42 -12.85 -9.18
C LEU A 116 -6.97 -13.00 -7.73
N THR A 117 -7.44 -12.14 -6.83
CA THR A 117 -7.03 -12.15 -5.42
C THR A 117 -8.20 -11.80 -4.51
N PRO A 118 -8.31 -12.41 -3.32
CA PRO A 118 -9.29 -12.01 -2.31
C PRO A 118 -8.90 -10.74 -1.55
N LEU A 119 -7.68 -10.22 -1.77
CA LEU A 119 -7.17 -9.04 -1.08
C LEU A 119 -7.82 -7.75 -1.61
N PRO A 120 -7.96 -6.71 -0.77
CA PRO A 120 -8.36 -5.40 -1.25
C PRO A 120 -7.34 -4.83 -2.24
N VAL A 121 -7.86 -4.31 -3.36
CA VAL A 121 -7.07 -3.64 -4.40
C VAL A 121 -7.49 -2.17 -4.47
N ILE A 122 -6.51 -1.28 -4.36
CA ILE A 122 -6.65 0.16 -4.52
C ILE A 122 -6.15 0.54 -5.90
N GLY A 123 -7.01 1.19 -6.70
CA GLY A 123 -6.67 1.61 -8.05
C GLY A 123 -6.26 3.08 -8.08
N VAL A 124 -5.08 3.38 -8.65
CA VAL A 124 -4.61 4.74 -8.93
C VAL A 124 -4.72 4.99 -10.44
N PRO A 125 -5.67 5.83 -10.89
CA PRO A 125 -5.71 6.24 -12.28
C PRO A 125 -4.51 7.14 -12.60
N VAL A 126 -3.59 6.68 -13.44
CA VAL A 126 -2.45 7.49 -13.89
C VAL A 126 -2.86 8.30 -15.11
N ARG A 127 -2.58 9.60 -15.11
CA ARG A 127 -2.88 10.49 -16.25
C ARG A 127 -2.09 10.06 -17.48
N ALA A 128 -2.78 9.61 -18.51
CA ALA A 128 -2.21 9.35 -19.82
C ALA A 128 -1.93 10.67 -20.58
N SER A 129 -1.40 10.56 -21.80
CA SER A 129 -1.07 11.73 -22.64
C SER A 129 -2.30 12.53 -23.10
N THR A 130 -3.47 11.88 -23.15
CA THR A 130 -4.75 12.48 -23.57
C THR A 130 -5.79 12.29 -22.47
N LEU A 131 -6.93 13.00 -22.58
CA LEU A 131 -8.12 12.86 -21.73
C LEU A 131 -7.92 13.13 -20.23
N ASP A 132 -6.76 13.66 -19.82
CA ASP A 132 -6.44 14.05 -18.46
C ASP A 132 -6.66 12.95 -17.39
N GLY A 133 -6.55 11.69 -17.82
CA GLY A 133 -6.76 10.52 -16.96
C GLY A 133 -8.23 10.17 -16.72
N LEU A 134 -9.18 10.79 -17.45
CA LEU A 134 -10.59 10.38 -17.43
C LEU A 134 -10.76 8.95 -17.94
N ASP A 135 -10.04 8.58 -18.99
CA ASP A 135 -9.96 7.22 -19.52
C ASP A 135 -9.43 6.23 -18.47
N SER A 136 -8.34 6.57 -17.80
CA SER A 136 -7.80 5.78 -16.69
C SER A 136 -8.80 5.64 -15.56
N LEU A 137 -9.46 6.73 -15.17
CA LEU A 137 -10.42 6.77 -14.08
C LEU A 137 -11.60 5.84 -14.37
N LEU A 138 -12.24 6.00 -15.54
CA LEU A 138 -13.39 5.20 -15.93
C LEU A 138 -13.01 3.72 -16.13
N SER A 139 -11.81 3.43 -16.64
CA SER A 139 -11.30 2.06 -16.77
C SER A 139 -11.14 1.34 -15.43
N ILE A 140 -10.88 2.07 -14.35
CA ILE A 140 -10.63 1.50 -13.01
C ILE A 140 -11.89 1.52 -12.14
N VAL A 141 -12.66 2.62 -12.12
CA VAL A 141 -13.78 2.79 -11.17
C VAL A 141 -15.05 2.07 -11.58
N GLN A 142 -15.27 1.85 -12.88
CA GLN A 142 -16.52 1.27 -13.40
C GLN A 142 -16.51 -0.27 -13.39
N MET A 143 -15.92 -0.88 -12.36
CA MET A 143 -15.91 -2.33 -12.24
C MET A 143 -17.34 -2.89 -12.15
N PRO A 144 -17.64 -4.00 -12.86
CA PRO A 144 -18.94 -4.65 -12.76
C PRO A 144 -19.14 -5.28 -11.37
N ARG A 145 -20.40 -5.62 -11.07
CA ARG A 145 -20.78 -6.30 -9.83
C ARG A 145 -19.95 -7.57 -9.61
N GLY A 146 -19.32 -7.68 -8.44
CA GLY A 146 -18.63 -8.88 -7.98
C GLY A 146 -17.12 -8.73 -7.82
N VAL A 147 -16.48 -7.77 -8.48
CA VAL A 147 -15.02 -7.55 -8.42
C VAL A 147 -14.73 -6.08 -8.13
N PRO A 148 -14.72 -5.65 -6.85
CA PRO A 148 -14.53 -4.25 -6.50
C PRO A 148 -13.06 -3.80 -6.61
N VAL A 149 -12.85 -2.53 -6.96
CA VAL A 149 -11.58 -1.81 -6.82
C VAL A 149 -11.85 -0.52 -6.04
N ALA A 150 -11.03 -0.24 -5.04
CA ALA A 150 -11.09 1.02 -4.28
C ALA A 150 -10.33 2.11 -5.04
N THR A 151 -11.02 2.85 -5.92
CA THR A 151 -10.38 3.85 -6.78
C THR A 151 -10.16 5.18 -6.05
N VAL A 152 -8.95 5.73 -6.15
CA VAL A 152 -8.61 7.08 -5.67
C VAL A 152 -8.57 8.09 -6.83
N ALA A 153 -8.34 9.38 -6.52
CA ALA A 153 -8.25 10.43 -7.53
C ALA A 153 -7.10 10.20 -8.53
N VAL A 154 -7.24 10.76 -9.73
CA VAL A 154 -6.21 10.72 -10.79
C VAL A 154 -4.88 11.23 -10.25
N ASN A 155 -3.80 10.50 -10.52
CA ASN A 155 -2.43 10.73 -10.05
C ASN A 155 -2.25 10.81 -8.52
N ASN A 156 -3.25 10.42 -7.72
CA ASN A 156 -3.18 10.59 -6.27
C ASN A 156 -2.73 9.29 -5.56
N ALA A 157 -1.50 8.88 -5.82
CA ALA A 157 -0.90 7.72 -5.16
C ALA A 157 -0.69 7.95 -3.64
N THR A 158 -0.52 9.21 -3.21
CA THR A 158 -0.51 9.59 -1.79
C THR A 158 -1.75 9.06 -1.07
N ASN A 159 -2.95 9.32 -1.63
CA ASN A 159 -4.19 8.86 -1.04
C ASN A 159 -4.35 7.34 -1.11
N ALA A 160 -3.76 6.67 -2.10
CA ALA A 160 -3.72 5.21 -2.12
C ALA A 160 -2.88 4.64 -0.97
N GLY A 161 -1.71 5.24 -0.69
CA GLY A 161 -0.90 4.89 0.48
C GLY A 161 -1.67 5.13 1.78
N LEU A 162 -2.31 6.29 1.95
CA LEU A 162 -3.10 6.62 3.14
C LEU A 162 -4.29 5.68 3.32
N LEU A 163 -4.98 5.32 2.23
CA LEU A 163 -6.09 4.37 2.26
C LEU A 163 -5.62 2.96 2.65
N ALA A 164 -4.47 2.51 2.13
CA ALA A 164 -3.88 1.24 2.54
C ALA A 164 -3.55 1.23 4.04
N VAL A 165 -2.96 2.31 4.56
CA VAL A 165 -2.70 2.45 6.01
C VAL A 165 -4.00 2.39 6.81
N ARG A 166 -5.07 3.07 6.37
CA ARG A 166 -6.38 3.01 7.03
C ARG A 166 -6.97 1.59 7.02
N MET A 167 -6.87 0.86 5.91
CA MET A 167 -7.32 -0.53 5.80
C MET A 167 -6.56 -1.44 6.79
N LEU A 168 -5.24 -1.29 6.87
CA LEU A 168 -4.41 -2.05 7.83
C LEU A 168 -4.71 -1.66 9.28
N GLY A 169 -4.94 -0.37 9.54
CA GLY A 169 -5.23 0.18 10.86
C GLY A 169 -6.54 -0.31 11.48
N VAL A 170 -7.45 -0.91 10.70
CA VAL A 170 -8.67 -1.55 11.26
C VAL A 170 -8.33 -2.66 12.26
N ALA A 171 -7.20 -3.34 12.08
CA ALA A 171 -6.75 -4.43 12.94
C ALA A 171 -5.37 -4.17 13.57
N ASP A 172 -4.87 -2.93 13.52
CA ASP A 172 -3.53 -2.53 13.97
C ASP A 172 -3.62 -1.20 14.71
N ASP A 173 -3.79 -1.26 16.03
CA ASP A 173 -3.98 -0.08 16.90
C ASP A 173 -2.80 0.90 16.84
N ASN A 174 -1.59 0.42 16.56
CA ASN A 174 -0.43 1.28 16.40
C ASN A 174 -0.55 2.12 15.12
N LEU A 175 -0.88 1.48 14.00
CA LEU A 175 -1.14 2.20 12.74
C LEU A 175 -2.33 3.16 12.87
N LEU A 176 -3.38 2.75 13.59
CA LEU A 176 -4.53 3.62 13.87
C LEU A 176 -4.10 4.87 14.64
N SER A 177 -3.31 4.73 15.71
CA SER A 177 -2.78 5.86 16.48
C SER A 177 -1.90 6.78 15.62
N ARG A 178 -1.04 6.22 14.77
CA ARG A 178 -0.21 7.02 13.84
C ARG A 178 -1.06 7.76 12.83
N MET A 179 -2.15 7.17 12.37
CA MET A 179 -3.09 7.80 11.43
C MET A 179 -3.85 8.96 12.10
N SER A 180 -4.24 8.81 13.37
CA SER A 180 -4.81 9.91 14.16
C SER A 180 -3.81 11.06 14.31
N GLN A 181 -2.54 10.76 14.63
CA GLN A 181 -1.50 11.79 14.72
C GLN A 181 -1.26 12.49 13.38
N TYR A 182 -1.25 11.74 12.27
CA TYR A 182 -1.12 12.31 10.94
C TYR A 182 -2.24 13.31 10.65
N GLN A 183 -3.49 12.97 10.97
CA GLN A 183 -4.63 13.88 10.78
C GLN A 183 -4.50 15.15 11.64
N GLU A 184 -4.00 15.01 12.86
CA GLU A 184 -3.76 16.15 13.74
C GLU A 184 -2.65 17.06 13.20
N ASN A 185 -1.54 16.50 12.73
CA ASN A 185 -0.47 17.27 12.10
C ASN A 185 -0.98 18.03 10.86
N GLN A 186 -1.82 17.40 10.04
CA GLN A 186 -2.43 18.09 8.88
C GLN A 186 -3.33 19.26 9.32
N ARG A 187 -4.07 19.11 10.42
CA ARG A 187 -4.89 20.18 11.00
C ARG A 187 -4.02 21.34 11.45
N GLU A 188 -2.95 21.06 12.20
CA GLU A 188 -1.99 22.07 12.68
C GLU A 188 -1.30 22.80 11.51
N ASP A 189 -0.95 22.08 10.45
CA ASP A 189 -0.35 22.65 9.25
C ASP A 189 -1.27 23.64 8.54
N VAL A 190 -2.56 23.31 8.43
CA VAL A 190 -3.56 24.22 7.85
C VAL A 190 -3.72 25.47 8.71
N LEU A 191 -3.83 25.33 10.04
CA LEU A 191 -3.94 26.48 10.94
C LEU A 191 -2.70 27.38 10.88
N ARG A 192 -1.51 26.79 10.83
CA ARG A 192 -0.24 27.51 10.70
C ARG A 192 -0.17 28.29 9.39
N LYS A 193 -0.55 27.68 8.27
CA LYS A 193 -0.61 28.33 6.95
C LYS A 193 -1.67 29.44 6.92
N GLY A 194 -2.84 29.20 7.52
CA GLY A 194 -3.92 30.19 7.66
C GLY A 194 -3.46 31.43 8.43
N ASN A 195 -2.88 31.23 9.62
CA ASN A 195 -2.35 32.34 10.43
C ASN A 195 -1.24 33.12 9.70
N LYS A 196 -0.36 32.44 8.95
CA LYS A 196 0.68 33.10 8.13
C LYS A 196 0.06 33.95 7.03
N LEU A 197 -1.00 33.45 6.37
CA LEU A 197 -1.70 34.16 5.32
C LEU A 197 -2.43 35.39 5.85
N GLU A 198 -3.14 35.27 6.97
CA GLU A 198 -3.85 36.38 7.63
C GLU A 198 -2.88 37.48 8.10
N LYS A 199 -1.75 37.09 8.69
CA LYS A 199 -0.77 38.04 9.24
C LYS A 199 -0.01 38.80 8.16
N ASN A 200 0.37 38.12 7.07
CA ASN A 200 1.28 38.69 6.08
C ASN A 200 0.55 39.21 4.82
N GLY A 201 -0.73 38.87 4.64
CA GLY A 201 -1.47 39.11 3.40
C GLY A 201 -1.06 38.14 2.29
N TRP A 202 -1.94 37.97 1.30
CA TRP A 202 -1.76 37.00 0.21
C TRP A 202 -0.58 37.36 -0.71
N GLU A 203 -0.31 38.64 -0.93
CA GLU A 203 0.81 39.10 -1.77
C GLU A 203 2.17 38.67 -1.20
N SER A 204 2.39 38.91 0.10
CA SER A 204 3.62 38.50 0.78
C SER A 204 3.73 36.98 0.90
N TYR A 205 2.59 36.29 1.04
CA TYR A 205 2.55 34.83 1.13
C TYR A 205 3.04 34.15 -0.15
N LEU A 206 2.61 34.63 -1.33
CA LEU A 206 3.04 34.08 -2.62
C LEU A 206 4.51 34.37 -2.93
N ASN A 207 5.03 35.52 -2.50
CA ASN A 207 6.43 35.91 -2.75
C ASN A 207 7.45 35.21 -1.84
N ASN A 208 6.99 34.54 -0.77
CA ASN A 208 7.82 33.83 0.21
C ASN A 208 7.48 32.32 0.30
N SER A 209 6.86 31.76 -0.75
CA SER A 209 6.50 30.34 -0.85
C SER A 209 7.39 29.61 -1.85
#